data_AF-A0A165V8C1-F1
#
_entry.id   AF-A0A165V8C1-F1
#
_cell.length_a   1.000
_cell.length_b   1.000
_cell.length_c   1.000
_cell.angle_alpha   90.00
_cell.angle_beta   90.00
_cell.angle_gamma   90.00
#
_symmetry.space_group_name_H-M   'P 1'
#
loop_
_entity.id
_entity.type
_entity.pdbx_description
1 polymer ?
#
loop_
_entity_poly.entity_id
_entity_poly.type
_entity_poly.pdbx_seq_one_letter_code
_entity_poly.pdbx_strand_id
1 'polypeptide(L)'
;MVTRERYLWTVQILVRSDGERLPLVLDANGVPAHYPTCLILSKRSRSLASASLRAVATDLVHLGQCAIRMGIDQNERLENGELIDLSEVSELAELCGVTTTALRRLNSTTVAEIRRGAGFSRSDGVINATKNRRIATAIEYINLIARIGEAQVPAADRRSLSNARKKMITLLREHKVKMRSSRIRAAFSEVE
;
A
#
# COMPACT_ATOMS: atom_id res chain seq x y z
N MET A 1 -9.95 19.97 6.59
CA MET A 1 -8.56 19.77 7.05
C MET A 1 -8.42 18.26 7.25
N VAL A 2 -7.77 17.55 6.32
CA VAL A 2 -7.70 16.07 6.37
C VAL A 2 -7.02 15.66 7.66
N THR A 3 -7.72 14.93 8.52
CA THR A 3 -7.25 14.49 9.84
C THR A 3 -6.04 13.58 9.63
N ARG A 4 -4.83 14.12 9.79
CA ARG A 4 -3.55 13.43 9.54
C ARG A 4 -3.25 12.30 10.54
N GLU A 5 -4.20 11.98 11.41
CA GLU A 5 -4.00 11.18 12.62
C GLU A 5 -4.04 9.67 12.38
N ARG A 6 -4.60 9.21 11.25
CA ARG A 6 -4.74 7.77 10.94
C ARG A 6 -3.63 7.18 10.06
N TYR A 7 -2.60 7.96 9.71
CA TYR A 7 -1.65 7.51 8.68
C TYR A 7 -0.55 6.59 9.21
N LEU A 8 -0.27 5.59 8.38
CA LEU A 8 0.71 4.53 8.53
C LEU A 8 2.12 5.15 8.57
N TRP A 9 2.63 5.38 9.77
CA TRP A 9 3.79 6.24 9.99
C TRP A 9 5.10 5.48 9.94
N THR A 10 5.21 4.45 10.79
CA THR A 10 6.46 3.69 10.95
C THR A 10 6.17 2.22 11.25
N VAL A 11 7.21 1.39 11.12
CA VAL A 11 7.18 -0.03 11.47
C VAL A 11 7.97 -0.24 12.74
N GLN A 12 7.37 -0.89 13.73
CA GLN A 12 8.06 -1.38 14.92
C GLN A 12 8.04 -2.91 14.94
N ILE A 13 9.11 -3.54 15.43
CA ILE A 13 9.12 -4.99 15.66
C ILE A 13 8.77 -5.23 17.13
N LEU A 14 7.64 -5.89 17.36
CA LEU A 14 7.29 -6.43 18.66
C LEU A 14 7.93 -7.81 18.82
N VAL A 15 8.70 -8.00 19.89
CA VAL A 15 9.22 -9.31 20.29
C VAL A 15 8.29 -9.87 21.36
N ARG A 16 7.65 -11.01 21.07
CA ARG A 16 6.76 -11.70 22.01
C ARG A 16 7.56 -12.54 22.99
N SER A 17 6.93 -12.99 24.07
CA SER A 17 7.56 -13.81 25.12
C SER A 17 8.12 -15.13 24.61
N ASP A 18 7.57 -15.66 23.51
CA ASP A 18 8.06 -16.85 22.79
C ASP A 18 9.24 -16.56 21.85
N GLY A 19 9.77 -15.33 21.85
CA GLY A 19 10.86 -14.87 20.98
C GLY A 19 10.41 -14.52 19.55
N GLU A 20 9.12 -14.65 19.24
CA GLU A 20 8.60 -14.35 17.93
C GLU A 20 8.66 -12.84 17.63
N ARG A 21 9.06 -12.52 16.40
CA ARG A 21 9.16 -11.13 15.89
C ARG A 21 7.95 -10.80 15.03
N LEU A 22 7.06 -9.97 15.55
CA LEU A 22 5.88 -9.47 14.85
C LEU A 22 6.08 -8.00 14.44
N PRO A 23 6.18 -7.68 13.15
CA PRO A 23 6.19 -6.30 12.70
C PRO A 23 4.79 -5.69 12.86
N LEU A 24 4.72 -4.50 13.42
CA LEU A 24 3.52 -3.69 13.59
C LEU A 24 3.69 -2.38 12.83
N VAL A 25 2.61 -1.91 12.23
CA VAL A 25 2.57 -0.56 11.65
C VAL A 25 1.95 0.36 12.69
N LEU A 26 2.67 1.40 13.05
CA LEU A 26 2.20 2.42 14.00
C LEU A 26 1.67 3.63 13.26
N ASP A 27 0.67 4.28 13.85
CA ASP A 27 0.20 5.59 13.43
C ASP A 27 1.15 6.71 13.91
N ALA A 28 0.74 7.97 13.68
CA ALA A 28 1.51 9.15 14.08
C ALA A 28 1.65 9.31 15.61
N ASN A 29 0.73 8.71 16.38
CA ASN A 29 0.73 8.74 17.84
C ASN A 29 1.54 7.58 18.45
N GLY A 30 2.11 6.70 17.62
CA GLY A 30 2.85 5.52 18.06
C GLY A 30 1.95 4.35 18.46
N VAL A 31 0.67 4.39 18.13
CA VAL A 31 -0.29 3.32 18.42
C VAL A 31 -0.38 2.37 17.22
N PRO A 32 -0.48 1.04 17.42
CA PRO A 32 -0.69 0.10 16.32
C PRO A 32 -1.94 0.43 15.52
N ALA A 33 -1.76 0.66 14.22
CA ALA A 33 -2.86 0.94 13.32
C ALA A 33 -3.71 -0.33 13.12
N HIS A 34 -5.03 -0.18 13.26
CA HIS A 34 -5.97 -1.30 13.29
C HIS A 34 -5.95 -2.16 12.01
N TYR A 35 -6.26 -1.61 10.84
CA TYR A 35 -6.32 -2.40 9.60
C TYR A 35 -4.98 -3.04 9.20
N PRO A 36 -3.84 -2.34 9.29
CA PRO A 36 -2.53 -2.97 9.10
C PRO A 36 -2.31 -4.16 10.03
N THR A 37 -2.70 -4.03 11.29
CA THR A 37 -2.56 -5.11 12.27
C THR A 37 -3.41 -6.32 11.87
N CYS A 38 -4.67 -6.11 11.48
CA CYS A 38 -5.54 -7.18 10.97
C CYS A 38 -4.94 -7.87 9.74
N LEU A 39 -4.42 -7.10 8.77
CA LEU A 39 -3.79 -7.67 7.58
C LEU A 39 -2.53 -8.49 7.93
N ILE A 40 -1.66 -7.98 8.80
CA ILE A 40 -0.44 -8.67 9.24
C ILE A 40 -0.78 -9.98 9.96
N LEU A 41 -1.75 -9.96 10.88
CA LEU A 41 -2.21 -11.16 11.60
C LEU A 41 -2.80 -12.21 10.64
N SER A 42 -3.57 -11.77 9.64
CA SER A 42 -4.13 -12.68 8.62
C SER A 42 -3.06 -13.35 7.74
N LYS A 43 -1.91 -12.70 7.54
CA LYS A 43 -0.77 -13.28 6.81
C LYS A 43 0.06 -14.19 7.72
N ARG A 44 0.21 -13.81 8.99
CA ARG A 44 0.88 -14.61 10.00
C ARG A 44 0.18 -15.96 10.22
N SER A 45 -1.15 -15.99 10.24
CA SER A 45 -1.91 -17.25 10.38
C SER A 45 -1.70 -18.21 9.20
N ARG A 46 -1.13 -17.72 8.09
CA ARG A 46 -0.70 -18.53 6.94
C ARG A 46 0.80 -18.86 6.98
N SER A 47 1.40 -18.78 8.16
CA SER A 47 2.82 -19.08 8.41
C SER A 47 3.80 -18.28 7.56
N LEU A 48 3.45 -17.04 7.21
CA LEU A 48 4.35 -16.18 6.45
C LEU A 48 5.55 -15.77 7.32
N ALA A 49 6.76 -15.86 6.77
CA ALA A 49 7.99 -15.53 7.49
C ALA A 49 7.99 -14.08 8.02
N SER A 50 8.59 -13.86 9.19
CA SER A 50 8.68 -12.53 9.83
C SER A 50 9.29 -11.46 8.90
N ALA A 51 10.32 -11.82 8.11
CA ALA A 51 10.92 -10.92 7.13
C ALA A 51 9.90 -10.48 6.05
N SER A 52 9.05 -11.40 5.58
CA SER A 52 7.99 -11.10 4.62
C SER A 52 6.89 -10.24 5.25
N LEU A 53 6.51 -10.49 6.50
CA LEU A 53 5.58 -9.63 7.24
C LEU A 53 6.14 -8.21 7.40
N ARG A 54 7.45 -8.08 7.64
CA ARG A 54 8.12 -6.77 7.76
C ARG A 54 8.11 -6.04 6.43
N ALA A 55 8.29 -6.77 5.34
CA ALA A 55 8.19 -6.24 3.99
C ALA A 55 6.78 -5.69 3.72
N VAL A 56 5.73 -6.43 4.12
CA VAL A 56 4.33 -5.98 4.04
C VAL A 56 4.09 -4.74 4.90
N ALA A 57 4.55 -4.73 6.16
CA ALA A 57 4.41 -3.57 7.05
C ALA A 57 5.08 -2.31 6.47
N THR A 58 6.25 -2.47 5.84
CA THR A 58 6.97 -1.37 5.17
C THR A 58 6.20 -0.86 3.94
N ASP A 59 5.59 -1.77 3.18
CA ASP A 59 4.75 -1.38 2.04
C ASP A 59 3.49 -0.64 2.51
N LEU A 60 2.90 -1.04 3.64
CA LEU A 60 1.77 -0.33 4.24
C LEU A 60 2.14 1.10 4.64
N VAL A 61 3.30 1.31 5.29
CA VAL A 61 3.82 2.67 5.55
C VAL A 61 4.00 3.47 4.26
N HIS A 62 4.49 2.82 3.19
CA HIS A 62 4.59 3.46 1.88
C HIS A 62 3.23 3.90 1.33
N LEU A 63 2.19 3.07 1.45
CA LEU A 63 0.82 3.45 1.05
C LEU A 63 0.27 4.61 1.86
N GLY A 64 0.58 4.69 3.16
CA GLY A 64 0.26 5.86 3.97
C GLY A 64 0.87 7.14 3.39
N GLN A 65 2.12 7.09 2.91
CA GLN A 65 2.75 8.23 2.25
C GLN A 65 2.14 8.56 0.89
N CYS A 66 1.68 7.57 0.13
CA CYS A 66 0.94 7.79 -1.10
C CYS A 66 -0.37 8.53 -0.83
N ALA A 67 -1.14 8.08 0.17
CA ALA A 67 -2.41 8.71 0.54
C ALA A 67 -2.23 10.17 0.98
N ILE A 68 -1.18 10.46 1.78
CA ILE A 68 -0.80 11.85 2.13
C ILE A 68 -0.50 12.68 0.88
N ARG A 69 0.26 12.11 -0.08
CA ARG A 69 0.63 12.80 -1.33
C ARG A 69 -0.57 13.07 -2.23
N MET A 70 -1.52 12.15 -2.28
CA MET A 70 -2.78 12.29 -3.03
C MET A 70 -3.79 13.18 -2.31
N GLY A 71 -3.57 13.49 -1.02
CA GLY A 71 -4.47 14.32 -0.22
C GLY A 71 -5.77 13.63 0.17
N ILE A 72 -5.79 12.30 0.20
CA ILE A 72 -7.00 11.50 0.47
C ILE A 72 -6.92 10.74 1.79
N ASP A 73 -8.00 10.74 2.57
CA ASP A 73 -8.19 9.74 3.64
C ASP A 73 -8.79 8.46 3.04
N GLN A 74 -7.89 7.58 2.60
CA GLN A 74 -8.28 6.32 1.97
C GLN A 74 -9.04 5.39 2.94
N ASN A 75 -8.74 5.43 4.23
CA ASN A 75 -9.39 4.52 5.18
C ASN A 75 -10.83 4.96 5.41
N GLU A 76 -11.06 6.25 5.71
CA GLU A 76 -12.39 6.82 5.93
C GLU A 76 -13.29 6.65 4.71
N ARG A 77 -12.77 6.95 3.51
CA ARG A 77 -13.53 6.76 2.26
C ARG A 77 -13.97 5.31 2.06
N LEU A 78 -13.03 4.37 2.17
CA LEU A 78 -13.34 2.95 1.97
C LEU A 78 -14.27 2.40 3.05
N GLU A 79 -14.19 2.91 4.30
CA GLU A 79 -15.14 2.61 5.38
C GLU A 79 -16.56 3.07 5.01
N ASN A 80 -16.69 4.26 4.41
CA ASN A 80 -17.96 4.82 3.96
C ASN A 80 -18.49 4.20 2.65
N GLY A 81 -17.78 3.22 2.07
CA GLY A 81 -18.13 2.61 0.79
C GLY A 81 -17.76 3.46 -0.43
N GLU A 82 -17.02 4.55 -0.23
CA GLU A 82 -16.48 5.39 -1.31
C GLU A 82 -15.18 4.77 -1.84
N LEU A 83 -15.26 4.21 -3.04
CA LEU A 83 -14.12 3.59 -3.69
C LEU A 83 -13.15 4.64 -4.27
N ILE A 84 -11.93 4.18 -4.54
CA ILE A 84 -10.88 4.96 -5.20
C ILE A 84 -11.22 5.03 -6.69
N ASP A 85 -11.10 6.22 -7.29
CA ASP A 85 -11.42 6.44 -8.71
C ASP A 85 -10.29 5.97 -9.65
N LEU A 86 -10.52 6.07 -10.97
CA LEU A 86 -9.56 5.60 -11.98
C LEU A 86 -8.26 6.44 -12.01
N SER A 87 -8.37 7.76 -11.85
CA SER A 87 -7.22 8.66 -11.79
C SER A 87 -6.36 8.36 -10.58
N GLU A 88 -6.99 8.17 -9.43
CA GLU A 88 -6.36 7.84 -8.16
C GLU A 88 -5.70 6.46 -8.19
N VAL A 89 -6.32 5.48 -8.86
CA VAL A 89 -5.69 4.16 -9.10
C VAL A 89 -4.41 4.30 -9.92
N SER A 90 -4.43 5.13 -10.96
CA SER A 90 -3.27 5.38 -11.82
C SER A 90 -2.16 6.10 -11.04
N GLU A 91 -2.51 7.16 -10.31
CA GLU A 91 -1.56 7.90 -9.47
C GLU A 91 -0.96 7.00 -8.38
N LEU A 92 -1.78 6.20 -7.68
CA LEU A 92 -1.31 5.25 -6.67
C LEU A 92 -0.30 4.24 -7.26
N ALA A 93 -0.58 3.74 -8.46
CA ALA A 93 0.31 2.82 -9.15
C ALA A 93 1.65 3.46 -9.56
N GLU A 94 1.65 4.73 -9.93
CA GLU A 94 2.87 5.50 -10.19
C GLU A 94 3.67 5.71 -8.91
N LEU A 95 3.00 6.13 -7.82
CA LEU A 95 3.63 6.34 -6.51
C LEU A 95 4.22 5.04 -5.94
N CYS A 96 3.63 3.87 -6.21
CA CYS A 96 4.23 2.58 -5.87
C CYS A 96 5.62 2.35 -6.51
N GLY A 97 5.90 3.04 -7.61
CA GLY A 97 7.15 3.01 -8.36
C GLY A 97 8.28 3.89 -7.78
N VAL A 98 8.03 4.64 -6.71
CA VAL A 98 9.04 5.55 -6.12
C VAL A 98 9.44 5.17 -4.70
N THR A 99 10.58 5.63 -4.20
CA THR A 99 11.05 5.31 -2.84
C THR A 99 10.16 5.98 -1.78
N THR A 100 10.02 5.32 -0.63
CA THR A 100 9.27 5.91 0.52
C THR A 100 9.97 7.18 1.03
N THR A 101 11.30 7.23 0.94
CA THR A 101 12.09 8.42 1.32
C THR A 101 11.77 9.61 0.43
N ALA A 102 11.65 9.42 -0.89
CA ALA A 102 11.27 10.47 -1.81
C ALA A 102 9.86 11.00 -1.52
N LEU A 103 8.89 10.12 -1.24
CA LEU A 103 7.53 10.53 -0.83
C LEU A 103 7.54 11.33 0.47
N ARG A 104 8.27 10.87 1.49
CA ARG A 104 8.40 11.58 2.77
C ARG A 104 9.00 12.97 2.59
N ARG A 105 10.01 13.11 1.71
CA ARG A 105 10.61 14.40 1.36
C ARG A 105 9.58 15.35 0.74
N LEU A 106 8.77 14.86 -0.20
CA LEU A 106 7.72 15.67 -0.84
C LEU A 106 6.57 16.01 0.11
N ASN A 107 6.26 15.13 1.06
CA ASN A 107 5.20 15.35 2.06
C ASN A 107 5.65 16.25 3.22
N SER A 108 6.95 16.49 3.40
CA SER A 108 7.49 17.28 4.50
C SER A 108 7.19 18.77 4.30
N THR A 109 6.47 19.37 5.25
CA THR A 109 6.20 20.82 5.29
C THR A 109 7.42 21.64 5.75
N THR A 110 8.42 21.00 6.33
CA THR A 110 9.55 21.67 7.01
C THR A 110 10.70 22.01 6.06
N VAL A 111 10.74 21.45 4.85
CA VAL A 111 11.84 21.71 3.91
C VAL A 111 11.46 22.87 2.99
N ALA A 112 11.86 24.08 3.40
CA ALA A 112 11.82 25.31 2.61
C ALA A 112 12.86 25.36 1.47
N GLU A 113 13.53 24.26 1.13
CA GLU A 113 14.49 24.25 0.02
C GLU A 113 13.77 24.18 -1.32
N ILE A 114 13.52 25.38 -1.87
CA ILE A 114 13.75 25.79 -3.26
C ILE A 114 14.00 24.61 -4.22
N ARG A 115 12.97 23.82 -4.49
CA ARG A 115 12.75 23.16 -5.78
C ARG A 115 11.26 23.17 -6.08
N ARG A 116 10.72 24.38 -6.27
CA ARG A 116 9.46 24.56 -7.00
C ARG A 116 9.68 24.00 -8.41
N GLY A 117 9.42 22.70 -8.60
CA GLY A 117 9.67 21.96 -9.84
C GLY A 117 10.37 20.60 -9.71
N ALA A 118 10.80 20.14 -8.53
CA ALA A 118 11.42 18.82 -8.41
C ALA A 118 10.38 17.69 -8.37
N GLY A 119 10.08 17.15 -9.55
CA GLY A 119 9.51 15.81 -9.69
C GLY A 119 10.45 14.72 -9.15
N PHE A 120 9.99 13.48 -9.17
CA PHE A 120 10.83 12.32 -8.85
C PHE A 120 12.02 12.24 -9.79
N SER A 121 13.22 12.00 -9.25
CA SER A 121 14.39 11.69 -10.07
C SER A 121 14.44 10.20 -10.41
N ARG A 122 15.31 9.81 -11.35
CA ARG A 122 15.55 8.38 -11.66
C ARG A 122 16.05 7.59 -10.44
N SER A 123 16.80 8.23 -9.53
CA SER A 123 17.26 7.60 -8.28
C SER A 123 16.15 7.39 -7.27
N ASP A 124 15.03 8.12 -7.42
CA ASP A 124 13.85 7.94 -6.58
C ASP A 124 12.99 6.75 -7.05
N GLY A 125 13.29 6.14 -8.20
CA GLY A 125 12.58 4.96 -8.69
C GLY A 125 12.95 3.66 -7.95
N VAL A 126 12.01 2.70 -7.88
CA VAL A 126 12.27 1.34 -7.37
C VAL A 126 12.23 0.31 -8.48
N ILE A 127 12.89 -0.82 -8.26
CA ILE A 127 12.82 -1.96 -9.18
C ILE A 127 11.39 -2.52 -9.30
N ASN A 128 11.08 -3.10 -10.46
CA ASN A 128 9.75 -3.64 -10.77
C ASN A 128 9.24 -4.66 -9.75
N ALA A 129 10.13 -5.47 -9.16
CA ALA A 129 9.77 -6.42 -8.11
C ALA A 129 9.19 -5.71 -6.87
N THR A 130 9.80 -4.61 -6.43
CA THR A 130 9.32 -3.80 -5.31
C THR A 130 8.01 -3.10 -5.65
N LYS A 131 7.91 -2.50 -6.84
CA LYS A 131 6.67 -1.88 -7.33
C LYS A 131 5.51 -2.89 -7.32
N ASN A 132 5.71 -4.08 -7.89
CA ASN A 132 4.70 -5.12 -7.94
C ASN A 132 4.28 -5.63 -6.56
N ARG A 133 5.24 -5.76 -5.64
CA ARG A 133 4.98 -6.16 -4.25
C ARG A 133 4.13 -5.11 -3.53
N ARG A 134 4.45 -3.82 -3.68
CA ARG A 134 3.66 -2.72 -3.13
C ARG A 134 2.25 -2.67 -3.70
N ILE A 135 2.09 -2.80 -5.02
CA ILE A 135 0.76 -2.87 -5.66
C ILE A 135 -0.02 -4.07 -5.11
N ALA A 136 0.62 -5.22 -4.90
CA ALA A 136 -0.03 -6.39 -4.30
C ALA A 136 -0.49 -6.10 -2.87
N THR A 137 0.37 -5.52 -2.03
CA THR A 137 0.01 -5.09 -0.66
C THR A 137 -1.12 -4.06 -0.67
N ALA A 138 -1.11 -3.10 -1.60
CA ALA A 138 -2.16 -2.10 -1.78
C ALA A 138 -3.50 -2.74 -2.09
N ILE A 139 -3.54 -3.65 -3.06
CA ILE A 139 -4.74 -4.40 -3.43
C ILE A 139 -5.31 -5.14 -2.21
N GLU A 140 -4.46 -5.84 -1.46
CA GLU A 140 -4.91 -6.59 -0.29
C GLU A 140 -5.46 -5.66 0.80
N TYR A 141 -4.77 -4.56 1.08
CA TYR A 141 -5.16 -3.58 2.09
C TYR A 141 -6.46 -2.84 1.73
N ILE A 142 -6.54 -2.30 0.51
CA ILE A 142 -7.75 -1.63 -0.01
C ILE A 142 -8.93 -2.60 -0.01
N ASN A 143 -8.74 -3.83 -0.47
CA ASN A 143 -9.80 -4.83 -0.50
C ASN A 143 -10.26 -5.24 0.90
N LEU A 144 -9.37 -5.25 1.91
CA LEU A 144 -9.77 -5.49 3.29
C LEU A 144 -10.76 -4.43 3.78
N ILE A 145 -10.42 -3.15 3.63
CA ILE A 145 -11.23 -2.04 4.14
C ILE A 145 -12.51 -1.88 3.32
N ALA A 146 -12.43 -1.96 1.99
CA ALA A 146 -13.58 -1.84 1.12
C ALA A 146 -14.65 -2.91 1.41
N ARG A 147 -14.26 -4.12 1.85
CA ARG A 147 -15.20 -5.15 2.28
C ARG A 147 -15.91 -4.81 3.60
N ILE A 148 -15.26 -4.04 4.47
CA ILE A 148 -15.86 -3.55 5.70
C ILE A 148 -16.92 -2.49 5.35
N GLY A 149 -16.59 -1.53 4.48
CA GLY A 149 -17.57 -0.57 3.98
C GLY A 149 -18.76 -1.24 3.28
N GLU A 150 -18.51 -2.24 2.42
CA GLU A 150 -19.56 -3.04 1.78
C GLU A 150 -20.52 -3.73 2.78
N ALA A 151 -20.01 -4.14 3.94
CA ALA A 151 -20.83 -4.77 4.96
C ALA A 151 -21.78 -3.77 5.64
N GLN A 152 -21.41 -2.49 5.68
CA GLN A 152 -22.20 -1.41 6.29
C GLN A 152 -23.31 -0.90 5.35
N VAL A 153 -23.15 -1.07 4.03
CA VAL A 153 -24.14 -0.63 3.03
C VAL A 153 -25.40 -1.53 3.04
N PRO A 154 -26.61 -0.97 2.79
CA PRO A 154 -27.84 -1.74 2.62
C PRO A 154 -27.71 -2.86 1.58
N ALA A 155 -28.48 -3.93 1.78
CA ALA A 155 -28.41 -5.12 0.93
C ALA A 155 -28.70 -4.84 -0.56
N ALA A 156 -29.54 -3.84 -0.85
CA ALA A 156 -29.87 -3.42 -2.22
C ALA A 156 -28.63 -2.92 -2.99
N ASP A 157 -27.79 -2.10 -2.36
CA ASP A 157 -26.65 -1.46 -3.02
C ASP A 157 -25.36 -2.29 -2.93
N ARG A 158 -25.29 -3.23 -1.99
CA ARG A 158 -24.11 -4.08 -1.75
C ARG A 158 -23.62 -4.82 -3.00
N ARG A 159 -24.54 -5.28 -3.87
CA ARG A 159 -24.16 -5.97 -5.11
C ARG A 159 -23.46 -5.03 -6.10
N SER A 160 -23.97 -3.81 -6.24
CA SER A 160 -23.37 -2.79 -7.10
C SER A 160 -21.97 -2.41 -6.61
N LEU A 161 -21.85 -2.15 -5.30
CA LEU A 161 -20.59 -1.79 -4.68
C LEU A 161 -19.54 -2.92 -4.78
N SER A 162 -19.92 -4.17 -4.53
CA SER A 162 -19.04 -5.33 -4.72
C SER A 162 -18.55 -5.46 -6.17
N ASN A 163 -19.39 -5.14 -7.16
CA ASN A 163 -18.97 -5.15 -8.56
C ASN A 163 -17.98 -4.01 -8.85
N ALA A 164 -18.23 -2.81 -8.32
CA ALA A 164 -17.33 -1.67 -8.44
C ALA A 164 -15.97 -1.95 -7.78
N ARG A 165 -15.95 -2.53 -6.57
CA ARG A 165 -14.70 -2.95 -5.90
C ARG A 165 -13.91 -3.95 -6.74
N LYS A 166 -14.59 -4.96 -7.29
CA LYS A 166 -13.92 -5.95 -8.16
C LYS A 166 -13.29 -5.28 -9.38
N LYS A 167 -13.98 -4.32 -10.01
CA LYS A 167 -13.43 -3.55 -11.13
C LYS A 167 -12.21 -2.73 -10.71
N MET A 168 -12.28 -1.99 -9.61
CA MET A 168 -11.16 -1.22 -9.04
C MET A 168 -9.93 -2.11 -8.78
N ILE A 169 -10.13 -3.30 -8.19
CA ILE A 169 -9.05 -4.26 -7.95
C ILE A 169 -8.44 -4.78 -9.26
N THR A 170 -9.26 -5.02 -10.28
CA THR A 170 -8.77 -5.42 -11.61
C THR A 170 -7.90 -4.32 -12.21
N LEU A 171 -8.33 -3.05 -12.16
CA LEU A 171 -7.55 -1.91 -12.64
C LEU A 171 -6.20 -1.82 -11.91
N LEU A 172 -6.17 -1.93 -10.58
CA LEU A 172 -4.92 -1.96 -9.82
C LEU A 172 -4.00 -3.12 -10.23
N ARG A 173 -4.55 -4.27 -10.62
CA ARG A 173 -3.76 -5.41 -11.11
C ARG A 173 -3.16 -5.17 -12.48
N GLU A 174 -3.84 -4.44 -13.35
CA GLU A 174 -3.35 -4.11 -14.70
C GLU A 174 -2.08 -3.25 -14.65
N HIS A 175 -1.92 -2.43 -13.61
CA HIS A 175 -0.71 -1.65 -13.38
C HIS A 175 0.49 -2.48 -12.86
N LYS A 176 0.32 -3.77 -12.55
CA LYS A 176 1.46 -4.63 -12.23
C LYS A 176 2.32 -4.83 -13.47
N VAL A 177 3.62 -4.60 -13.32
CA VAL A 177 4.58 -4.82 -14.40
C VAL A 177 4.62 -6.31 -14.73
N LYS A 178 4.36 -6.66 -15.99
CA LYS A 178 4.48 -8.02 -16.50
C LYS A 178 5.95 -8.44 -16.44
N MET A 179 6.34 -9.15 -15.37
CA MET A 179 7.68 -9.72 -15.28
C MET A 179 7.74 -10.98 -16.16
N ARG A 180 8.67 -11.04 -17.10
CA ARG A 180 8.97 -12.30 -17.80
C ARG A 180 9.43 -13.33 -16.76
N SER A 181 8.81 -14.51 -16.81
CA SER A 181 9.13 -15.61 -15.89
C SER A 181 10.62 -15.95 -15.98
N SER A 182 11.21 -16.37 -14.86
CA SER A 182 12.62 -16.79 -14.82
C SER A 182 12.92 -17.92 -15.80
N ARG A 183 11.96 -18.81 -16.06
CA ARG A 183 12.06 -19.89 -17.07
C ARG A 183 12.28 -19.36 -18.47
N ILE A 184 11.63 -18.25 -18.83
CA ILE A 184 11.80 -17.61 -20.13
C ILE A 184 13.16 -16.89 -20.20
N ARG A 185 13.65 -16.32 -19.08
CA ARG A 185 14.98 -15.69 -19.03
C ARG A 185 16.12 -16.69 -19.30
N ALA A 186 16.03 -17.90 -18.75
CA ALA A 186 17.03 -18.96 -18.98
C ALA A 186 17.06 -19.42 -20.45
N ALA A 187 15.89 -19.51 -21.10
CA ALA A 187 15.77 -19.93 -22.50
C ALA A 187 16.41 -18.96 -23.52
N PHE A 188 16.75 -17.73 -23.11
CA PHE A 188 17.41 -16.73 -23.95
C PHE A 188 18.84 -16.40 -23.50
N SER A 189 19.31 -16.96 -22.38
CA SER A 189 20.69 -16.77 -21.91
C SER A 189 21.66 -17.88 -22.37
N GLU A 190 21.16 -18.91 -23.04
CA GLU A 190 21.97 -19.99 -23.65
C GLU A 190 22.30 -19.71 -25.13
N VAL A 191 22.01 -18.49 -25.62
CA VAL A 191 22.30 -18.05 -26.99
C VAL A 191 23.20 -16.81 -26.92
N GLU A 192 24.39 -16.98 -26.37
CA GLU A 192 25.58 -16.10 -26.51
C GLU A 192 26.82 -16.99 -26.39
#